data_AF-A0A7J9I6K6-F1
#
_entry.id   AF-A0A7J9I6K6-F1
#
_cell.length_a   1.000
_cell.length_b   1.000
_cell.length_c   1.000
_cell.angle_alpha   90.00
_cell.angle_beta   90.00
_cell.angle_gamma   90.00
#
_symmetry.space_group_name_H-M   'P 1'
#
loop_
_entity.id
_entity.type
_entity.pdbx_description
1 polymer ?
#
loop_
_entity_poly.entity_id
_entity_poly.type
_entity_poly.pdbx_seq_one_letter_code
_entity_poly.pdbx_strand_id
1 'polypeptide(L)'
;LEEPRINFYDVVEDNDDDQLGIVGFFDIIFTENTKELRIPTFHVDDDPERFFRNFMAYEQFIPSGEPTYVSDYVVIMDSLIKTCKDMHLLCNSGIVANWLGDEEAVAQMFKKLLHFINSPEEFYYAEIFDKENKHCQKKWNQWKARLKKYYFNSPWSFISFLAAVALLLLTLFQF
;
A
#
# COMPACT_ATOMS: atom_id res chain seq x y z
N LEU A 1 12.91 -10.59 -10.59
CA LEU A 1 12.56 -9.82 -9.38
C LEU A 1 11.35 -9.00 -9.80
N GLU A 2 10.16 -9.43 -9.41
CA GLU A 2 8.92 -8.67 -9.64
C GLU A 2 8.36 -8.33 -8.27
N GLU A 3 8.49 -7.04 -7.94
CA GLU A 3 7.75 -6.37 -6.88
C GLU A 3 6.24 -6.54 -7.15
N PRO A 4 5.39 -6.58 -6.11
CA PRO A 4 3.94 -6.49 -6.33
C PRO A 4 3.68 -5.20 -7.13
N ARG A 5 3.14 -5.37 -8.34
CA ARG A 5 2.79 -4.23 -9.20
C ARG A 5 1.48 -3.68 -8.67
N ILE A 6 1.49 -2.45 -8.17
CA ILE A 6 0.25 -1.75 -7.89
C ILE A 6 -0.27 -1.25 -9.24
N ASN A 7 -1.42 -1.77 -9.67
CA ASN A 7 -2.07 -1.40 -10.93
C ASN A 7 -3.36 -0.63 -10.64
N PHE A 8 -3.58 0.45 -11.40
CA PHE A 8 -4.61 1.47 -11.16
C PHE A 8 -5.74 1.36 -12.17
N TYR A 9 -6.96 1.64 -11.73
CA TYR A 9 -8.16 1.68 -12.58
C TYR A 9 -9.07 2.81 -12.09
N ASP A 10 -9.58 3.61 -13.04
CA ASP A 10 -10.65 4.56 -12.79
C ASP A 10 -11.97 3.82 -12.50
N VAL A 11 -12.81 4.36 -11.62
CA VAL A 11 -14.18 3.86 -11.45
C VAL A 11 -14.96 4.25 -12.71
N VAL A 12 -15.07 3.31 -13.64
CA VAL A 12 -15.85 3.50 -14.88
C VAL A 12 -17.33 3.53 -14.50
N GLU A 13 -17.97 4.68 -14.66
CA GLU A 13 -19.44 4.75 -14.74
C GLU A 13 -19.89 3.96 -15.97
N ASP A 14 -20.73 2.95 -15.72
CA ASP A 14 -21.48 2.09 -16.64
C ASP A 14 -21.11 2.19 -18.13
N ASN A 15 -20.44 1.16 -18.64
CA ASN A 15 -20.78 0.60 -19.94
C ASN A 15 -20.45 -0.89 -19.95
N ASP A 16 -21.45 -1.67 -20.36
CA ASP A 16 -21.38 -3.10 -20.63
C ASP A 16 -20.11 -3.48 -21.41
N ASP A 17 -19.42 -4.50 -20.90
CA ASP A 17 -18.59 -5.52 -21.58
C ASP A 17 -17.20 -5.70 -20.93
N ASP A 18 -17.08 -6.81 -20.18
CA ASP A 18 -15.87 -7.45 -19.63
C ASP A 18 -14.71 -6.53 -19.17
N GLN A 19 -14.62 -6.21 -17.86
CA GLN A 19 -13.34 -5.90 -17.17
C GLN A 19 -13.44 -5.81 -15.63
N LEU A 20 -12.31 -6.10 -14.96
CA LEU A 20 -12.16 -6.37 -13.52
C LEU A 20 -12.75 -5.31 -12.56
N GLY A 21 -13.97 -5.55 -12.06
CA GLY A 21 -14.22 -5.93 -10.67
C GLY A 21 -14.00 -4.94 -9.52
N ILE A 22 -13.88 -3.62 -9.73
CA ILE A 22 -14.01 -2.65 -8.63
C ILE A 22 -15.47 -2.19 -8.58
N VAL A 23 -16.21 -2.56 -7.54
CA VAL A 23 -17.66 -2.31 -7.44
C VAL A 23 -17.95 -1.09 -6.55
N GLY A 24 -17.07 -0.78 -5.61
CA GLY A 24 -17.21 0.32 -4.64
C GLY A 24 -16.05 1.32 -4.63
N PHE A 25 -16.38 2.55 -4.22
CA PHE A 25 -15.43 3.67 -4.09
C PHE A 25 -14.26 3.40 -3.13
N PHE A 26 -14.40 2.42 -2.22
CA PHE A 26 -13.38 2.00 -1.26
C PHE A 26 -12.92 0.55 -1.47
N ASP A 27 -13.26 -0.09 -2.59
CA ASP A 27 -12.97 -1.52 -2.79
C ASP A 27 -11.50 -1.74 -3.18
N ILE A 28 -10.69 -2.13 -2.19
CA ILE A 28 -9.31 -2.55 -2.41
C ILE A 28 -9.30 -4.04 -2.73
N ILE A 29 -8.60 -4.43 -3.81
CA ILE A 29 -8.61 -5.81 -4.30
C ILE A 29 -7.18 -6.31 -4.47
N PHE A 30 -6.88 -7.45 -3.86
CA PHE A 30 -5.64 -8.17 -4.11
C PHE A 30 -5.86 -9.33 -5.08
N THR A 31 -5.27 -9.24 -6.26
CA THR A 31 -5.36 -10.30 -7.28
C THR A 31 -4.24 -11.31 -7.08
N GLU A 32 -4.57 -12.52 -6.61
CA GLU A 32 -3.55 -13.54 -6.34
C GLU A 32 -2.79 -14.00 -7.58
N ASN A 33 -3.37 -13.96 -8.77
CA ASN A 33 -2.71 -14.44 -9.98
C ASN A 33 -1.62 -13.48 -10.46
N THR A 34 -1.93 -12.18 -10.49
CA THR A 34 -1.01 -11.13 -10.94
C THR A 34 -0.14 -10.56 -9.82
N LYS A 35 -0.50 -10.82 -8.55
CA LYS A 35 0.15 -10.26 -7.35
C LYS A 35 0.06 -8.73 -7.29
N GLU A 36 -1.09 -8.23 -7.71
CA GLU A 36 -1.36 -6.81 -7.81
C GLU A 36 -2.38 -6.41 -6.75
N LEU A 37 -2.03 -5.36 -5.99
CA LEU A 37 -2.98 -4.65 -5.15
C LEU A 37 -3.59 -3.54 -5.99
N ARG A 38 -4.92 -3.54 -6.09
CA ARG A 38 -5.70 -2.54 -6.82
C ARG A 38 -6.41 -1.68 -5.79
N ILE A 39 -6.18 -0.39 -5.88
CA ILE A 39 -6.81 0.62 -5.04
C ILE A 39 -7.56 1.55 -6.01
N PRO A 40 -8.84 1.86 -5.76
CA PRO A 40 -9.59 2.80 -6.58
C PRO A 40 -8.99 4.19 -6.50
N THR A 41 -9.07 4.95 -7.59
CA THR A 41 -8.63 6.34 -7.61
C THR A 41 -9.53 7.21 -6.75
N PHE A 42 -8.93 7.87 -5.77
CA PHE A 42 -9.61 8.81 -4.89
C PHE A 42 -9.51 10.24 -5.44
N HIS A 43 -10.64 10.84 -5.75
CA HIS A 43 -10.72 12.23 -6.21
C HIS A 43 -10.84 13.17 -5.01
N VAL A 44 -9.81 13.99 -4.82
CA VAL A 44 -9.79 15.07 -3.83
C VAL A 44 -10.35 16.32 -4.52
N ASP A 45 -11.65 16.55 -4.36
CA ASP A 45 -12.37 17.70 -4.92
C ASP A 45 -12.68 18.76 -3.83
N ASP A 46 -13.78 19.52 -3.96
CA ASP A 46 -14.09 20.69 -3.12
C ASP A 46 -14.10 20.46 -1.59
N ASP A 47 -14.55 19.30 -1.08
CA ASP A 47 -14.61 19.06 0.38
C ASP A 47 -14.51 17.58 0.81
N PRO A 48 -13.37 16.91 0.53
CA PRO A 48 -13.13 15.51 0.90
C PRO A 48 -13.13 15.30 2.42
N GLU A 49 -12.74 16.30 3.20
CA GLU A 49 -12.70 16.19 4.66
C GLU A 49 -14.12 16.02 5.24
N ARG A 50 -15.08 16.84 4.79
CA ARG A 50 -16.47 16.68 5.23
C ARG A 50 -17.07 15.35 4.78
N PHE A 51 -16.76 14.92 3.57
CA PHE A 51 -17.20 13.62 3.06
C PHE A 51 -16.76 12.49 4.00
N PHE A 52 -15.46 12.36 4.29
CA PHE A 52 -14.97 11.32 5.20
C PHE A 52 -15.57 11.41 6.59
N ARG A 53 -15.65 12.62 7.17
CA ARG A 53 -16.23 12.82 8.51
C ARG A 53 -17.67 12.36 8.60
N ASN A 54 -18.49 12.64 7.58
CA ASN A 54 -19.89 12.25 7.56
C ASN A 54 -20.04 10.71 7.48
N PHE A 55 -19.26 10.05 6.62
CA PHE A 55 -19.30 8.60 6.49
C PHE A 55 -18.76 7.90 7.75
N MET A 56 -17.65 8.37 8.31
CA MET A 56 -17.11 7.82 9.55
C MET A 56 -18.08 8.03 10.73
N ALA A 57 -18.78 9.17 10.78
CA ALA A 57 -19.83 9.37 11.78
C ALA A 57 -20.98 8.38 11.58
N TYR A 58 -21.39 8.12 10.34
CA TYR A 58 -22.39 7.10 10.03
C TYR A 58 -21.96 5.72 10.52
N GLU A 59 -20.72 5.30 10.25
CA GLU A 59 -20.15 4.03 10.74
C GLU A 59 -20.19 3.91 12.26
N GLN A 60 -19.94 5.00 12.98
CA GLN A 60 -20.00 5.02 14.45
C GLN A 60 -21.41 4.84 15.03
N PHE A 61 -22.46 5.07 14.24
CA PHE A 61 -23.85 4.83 14.65
C PHE A 61 -24.32 3.40 14.34
N ILE A 62 -23.56 2.64 13.56
CA ILE A 62 -23.88 1.24 13.24
C ILE A 62 -23.55 0.37 14.48
N PRO A 63 -24.36 -0.65 14.81
CA PRO A 63 -24.07 -1.57 15.91
C PRO A 63 -22.68 -2.23 15.79
N SER A 64 -22.08 -2.54 16.94
CA SER A 64 -20.81 -3.27 17.02
C SER A 64 -20.86 -4.60 16.26
N GLY A 65 -19.85 -4.86 15.42
CA GLY A 65 -19.72 -6.08 14.62
C GLY A 65 -19.95 -5.88 13.12
N GLU A 66 -20.36 -4.69 12.70
CA GLU A 66 -20.37 -4.33 11.28
C GLU A 66 -19.03 -3.69 10.86
N PRO A 67 -18.52 -3.99 9.66
CA PRO A 67 -17.25 -3.45 9.18
C PRO A 67 -17.28 -1.93 8.97
N THR A 68 -16.17 -1.28 9.31
CA THR A 68 -15.96 0.17 9.15
C THR A 68 -15.14 0.47 7.90
N TYR A 69 -15.73 0.23 6.72
CA TYR A 69 -15.10 0.38 5.41
C TYR A 69 -14.32 1.69 5.21
N VAL A 70 -14.94 2.82 5.50
CA VAL A 70 -14.40 4.17 5.28
C VAL A 70 -13.31 4.48 6.29
N SER A 71 -13.54 4.15 7.56
CA SER A 71 -12.51 4.30 8.60
C SER A 71 -11.29 3.44 8.30
N ASP A 72 -11.48 2.19 7.87
CA ASP A 72 -10.40 1.27 7.53
C ASP A 72 -9.65 1.72 6.27
N TYR A 73 -10.35 2.30 5.29
CA TYR A 73 -9.74 2.93 4.14
C TYR A 73 -8.86 4.12 4.55
N VAL A 74 -9.33 4.98 5.47
CA VAL A 74 -8.54 6.09 6.01
C VAL A 74 -7.29 5.58 6.73
N VAL A 75 -7.37 4.47 7.47
CA VAL A 75 -6.21 3.82 8.09
C VAL A 75 -5.20 3.35 7.03
N ILE A 76 -5.66 2.75 5.94
CA ILE A 76 -4.80 2.33 4.83
C ILE A 76 -4.14 3.56 4.19
N MET A 77 -4.89 4.60 3.88
CA MET A 77 -4.35 5.82 3.27
C MET A 77 -3.33 6.51 4.19
N ASP A 78 -3.57 6.58 5.50
CA ASP A 78 -2.56 7.06 6.45
C ASP A 78 -1.31 6.17 6.45
N SER A 79 -1.45 4.85 6.30
CA SER A 79 -0.32 3.93 6.21
C SER A 79 0.56 4.18 4.97
N LEU A 80 -0.05 4.61 3.87
CA LEU A 80 0.62 4.95 2.61
C LEU A 80 1.20 6.37 2.64
N ILE A 81 0.53 7.32 3.28
CA ILE A 81 0.89 8.74 3.29
C ILE A 81 1.65 9.09 4.58
N LYS A 82 2.96 8.79 4.62
CA LYS A 82 3.81 9.18 5.77
C LYS A 82 4.46 10.54 5.59
N THR A 83 4.66 10.97 4.35
CA THR A 83 5.30 12.23 3.99
C THR A 83 4.61 12.86 2.78
N CYS A 84 4.88 14.15 2.54
CA CYS A 84 4.44 14.84 1.32
C CYS A 84 4.96 14.13 0.05
N LYS A 85 6.18 13.56 0.11
CA LYS A 85 6.74 12.77 -0.99
C LYS A 85 5.91 11.52 -1.30
N ASP A 86 5.36 10.87 -0.27
CA ASP A 86 4.51 9.71 -0.46
C ASP A 86 3.19 10.13 -1.11
N MET A 87 2.59 11.24 -0.67
CA MET A 87 1.41 11.83 -1.33
C MET A 87 1.69 12.14 -2.81
N HIS A 88 2.84 12.76 -3.12
CA HIS A 88 3.24 13.05 -4.49
C HIS A 88 3.33 11.77 -5.35
N LEU A 89 3.89 10.69 -4.78
CA LEU A 89 3.96 9.40 -5.46
C LEU A 89 2.57 8.80 -5.70
N LEU A 90 1.65 8.93 -4.74
CA LEU A 90 0.26 8.49 -4.89
C LEU A 90 -0.51 9.32 -5.93
N CYS A 91 -0.20 10.61 -6.05
CA CYS A 91 -0.78 11.46 -7.09
C CYS A 91 -0.24 11.08 -8.48
N ASN A 92 1.08 10.92 -8.60
CA ASN A 92 1.70 10.50 -9.85
C ASN A 92 1.30 9.10 -10.29
N SER A 93 0.98 8.22 -9.35
CA SER A 93 0.50 6.87 -9.63
C SER A 93 -1.01 6.82 -9.91
N GLY A 94 -1.73 7.93 -9.75
CA GLY A 94 -3.18 7.98 -10.00
C GLY A 94 -4.02 7.34 -8.90
N ILE A 95 -3.45 7.00 -7.73
CA ILE A 95 -4.24 6.59 -6.56
C ILE A 95 -5.01 7.78 -6.01
N VAL A 96 -4.40 8.97 -6.02
CA VAL A 96 -5.04 10.21 -5.56
C VAL A 96 -5.07 11.21 -6.71
N ALA A 97 -6.25 11.55 -7.19
CA ALA A 97 -6.43 12.66 -8.10
C ALA A 97 -6.60 13.94 -7.26
N ASN A 98 -5.49 14.65 -7.02
CA ASN A 98 -5.48 15.87 -6.21
C ASN A 98 -5.91 17.10 -7.03
N TRP A 99 -7.17 17.54 -6.92
CA TRP A 99 -7.67 18.72 -7.63
C TRP A 99 -7.53 20.01 -6.80
N LEU A 100 -7.25 19.90 -5.49
CA LEU A 100 -6.92 21.02 -4.61
C LEU A 100 -5.52 21.60 -4.88
N GLY A 101 -4.63 20.82 -5.51
CA GLY A 101 -3.27 21.25 -5.87
C GLY A 101 -2.29 21.36 -4.70
N ASP A 102 -2.74 21.12 -3.47
CA ASP A 102 -1.91 21.13 -2.24
C ASP A 102 -1.81 19.72 -1.65
N GLU A 103 -0.76 19.00 -2.04
CA GLU A 103 -0.49 17.64 -1.57
C GLU A 103 -0.24 17.57 -0.04
N GLU A 104 0.34 18.63 0.54
CA GLU A 104 0.58 18.69 1.98
C GLU A 104 -0.73 18.85 2.74
N ALA A 105 -1.65 19.68 2.26
CA ALA A 105 -2.98 19.82 2.84
C ALA A 105 -3.76 18.50 2.81
N VAL A 106 -3.72 17.76 1.69
CA VAL A 106 -4.38 16.45 1.58
C VAL A 106 -3.73 15.43 2.53
N ALA A 107 -2.40 15.41 2.64
CA ALA A 107 -1.72 14.53 3.58
C ALA A 107 -2.08 14.84 5.05
N GLN A 108 -2.14 16.13 5.39
CA GLN A 108 -2.58 16.57 6.71
C GLN A 108 -4.05 16.25 6.98
N MET A 109 -4.92 16.27 5.97
CA MET A 109 -6.32 15.87 6.09
C MET A 109 -6.45 14.40 6.52
N PHE A 110 -5.80 13.47 5.82
CA PHE A 110 -5.84 12.04 6.20
C PHE A 110 -5.33 11.80 7.63
N LYS A 111 -4.24 12.47 8.00
CA LYS A 111 -3.73 12.43 9.37
C LYS A 111 -4.73 12.96 10.40
N LYS A 112 -5.45 14.04 10.08
CA LYS A 112 -6.52 14.56 10.95
C LYS A 112 -7.67 13.57 11.08
N LEU A 113 -8.09 12.94 9.98
CA LEU A 113 -9.19 11.97 9.96
C LEU A 113 -8.87 10.75 10.83
N LEU A 114 -7.62 10.29 10.87
CA LEU A 114 -7.19 9.19 11.74
C LEU A 114 -7.53 9.44 13.23
N HIS A 115 -7.47 10.70 13.69
CA HIS A 115 -7.82 11.05 15.08
C HIS A 115 -9.31 10.90 15.40
N PHE A 116 -10.19 10.78 14.41
CA PHE A 116 -11.63 10.60 14.58
C PHE A 116 -12.05 9.13 14.61
N ILE A 117 -11.11 8.20 14.36
CA ILE A 117 -11.37 6.76 14.37
C ILE A 117 -11.30 6.27 15.82
N ASN A 118 -12.42 5.75 16.32
CA ASN A 118 -12.40 4.89 17.50
C ASN A 118 -11.91 3.52 17.06
N SER A 119 -10.95 2.92 17.79
CA SER A 119 -10.34 1.64 17.41
C SER A 119 -11.42 0.62 16.99
N PRO A 120 -11.45 0.18 15.72
CA PRO A 120 -12.42 -0.80 15.29
C PRO A 120 -12.12 -2.15 15.93
N GLU A 121 -13.16 -2.89 16.30
CA GLU A 121 -13.02 -4.27 16.80
C GLU A 121 -12.65 -5.24 15.66
N GLU A 122 -13.04 -4.93 14.41
CA GLU A 122 -12.76 -5.72 13.22
C GLU A 122 -12.28 -4.83 12.07
N PHE A 123 -11.16 -5.20 11.43
CA PHE A 123 -10.58 -4.48 10.29
C PHE A 123 -11.03 -5.14 8.98
N TYR A 124 -11.80 -4.42 8.17
CA TYR A 124 -12.45 -4.92 6.96
C TYR A 124 -11.47 -5.52 5.94
N TYR A 125 -10.30 -4.91 5.76
CA TYR A 125 -9.30 -5.38 4.78
C TYR A 125 -8.32 -6.42 5.35
N ALA A 126 -8.55 -6.95 6.56
CA ALA A 126 -7.60 -7.85 7.23
C ALA A 126 -7.21 -9.05 6.36
N GLU A 127 -8.19 -9.69 5.72
CA GLU A 127 -7.95 -10.87 4.88
C GLU A 127 -7.07 -10.55 3.65
N ILE A 128 -7.20 -9.34 3.10
CA ILE A 128 -6.43 -8.87 1.94
C ILE A 128 -4.96 -8.73 2.31
N PHE A 129 -4.68 -8.06 3.42
CA PHE A 129 -3.31 -7.92 3.94
C PHE A 129 -2.72 -9.26 4.37
N ASP A 130 -3.54 -10.16 4.90
CA ASP A 130 -3.11 -11.50 5.27
C ASP A 130 -2.64 -12.31 4.05
N LYS A 131 -3.38 -12.23 2.94
CA LYS A 131 -3.03 -12.85 1.65
C LYS A 131 -1.75 -12.24 1.08
N GLU A 132 -1.63 -10.92 1.12
CA GLU A 132 -0.43 -10.21 0.65
C GLU A 132 0.81 -10.58 1.48
N ASN A 133 0.70 -10.53 2.81
CA ASN A 133 1.81 -10.83 3.73
C ASN A 133 2.27 -12.29 3.60
N LYS A 134 1.34 -13.24 3.51
CA LYS A 134 1.67 -14.66 3.23
C LYS A 134 2.44 -14.81 1.92
N HIS A 135 2.08 -14.05 0.89
CA HIS A 135 2.79 -14.06 -0.38
C HIS A 135 4.21 -13.47 -0.26
N CYS A 136 4.34 -12.30 0.36
CA CYS A 136 5.63 -11.63 0.58
C CYS A 136 6.58 -12.48 1.42
N GLN A 137 6.10 -13.06 2.52
CA GLN A 137 6.89 -13.98 3.35
C GLN A 137 7.33 -15.22 2.58
N LYS A 138 6.46 -15.81 1.73
CA LYS A 138 6.84 -16.97 0.90
C LYS A 138 7.99 -16.62 -0.04
N LYS A 139 7.96 -15.45 -0.70
CA LYS A 139 9.04 -14.98 -1.57
C LYS A 139 10.33 -14.72 -0.80
N TRP A 140 10.25 -14.03 0.34
CA TRP A 140 11.41 -13.76 1.20
C TRP A 140 12.07 -15.06 1.69
N ASN A 141 11.27 -16.03 2.12
CA ASN A 141 11.73 -17.33 2.55
C ASN A 141 12.42 -18.11 1.42
N GLN A 142 11.88 -18.06 0.19
CA GLN A 142 12.52 -18.66 -0.99
C GLN A 142 13.83 -17.97 -1.37
N TRP A 143 13.87 -16.63 -1.34
CA TRP A 143 15.08 -15.86 -1.59
C TRP A 143 16.17 -16.18 -0.57
N LYS A 144 15.82 -16.18 0.71
CA LYS A 144 16.72 -16.54 1.81
C LYS A 144 17.23 -17.98 1.67
N ALA A 145 16.37 -18.93 1.28
CA ALA A 145 16.77 -20.31 1.03
C ALA A 145 17.73 -20.43 -0.17
N ARG A 146 17.49 -19.70 -1.26
CA ARG A 146 18.40 -19.65 -2.43
C ARG A 146 19.73 -19.02 -2.04
N LEU A 147 19.72 -17.87 -1.34
CA LEU A 147 20.93 -17.23 -0.84
C LEU A 147 21.72 -18.18 0.04
N LYS A 148 21.06 -18.86 1.00
CA LYS A 148 21.72 -19.87 1.82
C LYS A 148 22.35 -21.00 1.00
N LYS A 149 21.65 -21.50 -0.02
CA LYS A 149 22.13 -22.59 -0.88
C LYS A 149 23.30 -22.20 -1.78
N TYR A 150 23.29 -21.02 -2.39
CA TYR A 150 24.36 -20.60 -3.30
C TYR A 150 25.56 -19.99 -2.57
N TYR A 151 25.29 -19.29 -1.47
CA TYR A 151 26.26 -18.45 -0.80
C TYR A 151 26.90 -19.12 0.41
N PHE A 152 26.12 -19.88 1.20
CA PHE A 152 26.60 -20.52 2.43
C PHE A 152 26.93 -22.01 2.29
N ASN A 153 26.61 -22.62 1.15
CA ASN A 153 26.89 -24.04 0.89
C ASN A 153 28.28 -24.26 0.24
N SER A 154 28.91 -23.20 -0.27
CA SER A 154 30.29 -23.16 -0.73
C SER A 154 31.07 -22.14 0.11
N PRO A 155 31.80 -22.57 1.16
CA PRO A 155 32.59 -21.68 2.03
C PRO A 155 33.53 -20.75 1.23
N TRP A 156 34.05 -21.25 0.11
CA TRP A 156 34.98 -20.55 -0.77
C TRP A 156 34.35 -19.35 -1.49
N SER A 157 33.08 -19.43 -1.88
CA SER A 157 32.41 -18.33 -2.58
C SER A 157 32.09 -17.17 -1.63
N PHE A 158 31.74 -17.47 -0.38
CA PHE A 158 31.54 -16.45 0.66
C PHE A 158 32.82 -15.68 0.99
N ILE A 159 33.94 -16.39 1.16
CA ILE A 159 35.26 -15.78 1.42
C ILE A 159 35.69 -14.89 0.25
N SER A 160 35.50 -15.36 -0.99
CA SER A 160 35.87 -14.60 -2.19
C SER A 160 35.10 -13.28 -2.33
N PHE A 161 33.80 -13.30 -1.98
CA PHE A 161 33.00 -12.08 -1.98
C PHE A 161 33.43 -11.09 -0.89
N LEU A 162 33.70 -11.57 0.33
CA LEU A 162 34.21 -10.74 1.42
C LEU A 162 35.55 -10.10 1.07
N ALA A 163 36.45 -10.85 0.42
CA ALA A 163 37.71 -10.31 -0.08
C ALA A 163 37.50 -9.20 -1.13
N ALA A 164 36.57 -9.40 -2.09
CA ALA A 164 36.27 -8.40 -3.11
C ALA A 164 35.67 -7.11 -2.53
N VAL A 165 34.76 -7.22 -1.55
CA VAL A 165 34.19 -6.06 -0.85
C VAL A 165 35.26 -5.34 -0.03
N ALA A 166 36.13 -6.07 0.68
CA ALA A 166 37.24 -5.48 1.43
C ALA A 166 38.21 -4.73 0.52
N LEU A 167 38.52 -5.28 -0.66
CA LEU A 167 39.35 -4.61 -1.68
C LEU A 167 38.68 -3.34 -2.21
N LEU A 168 37.37 -3.37 -2.52
CA LEU A 168 36.63 -2.19 -2.95
C LEU A 168 36.63 -1.08 -1.89
N LEU A 169 36.41 -1.42 -0.63
CA LEU A 169 36.48 -0.46 0.47
C LEU A 169 37.90 0.11 0.61
N LEU A 170 38.94 -0.73 0.53
CA LEU A 170 40.33 -0.28 0.54
C LEU A 170 40.63 0.71 -0.59
N THR A 171 40.14 0.44 -1.81
CA THR A 171 40.33 1.35 -2.95
C THR A 171 39.62 2.70 -2.77
N LEU A 172 38.47 2.73 -2.09
CA LEU A 172 37.75 3.97 -1.80
C LEU A 172 38.44 4.82 -0.72
N PHE A 173 39.16 4.18 0.21
CA PHE A 173 39.93 4.88 1.25
C PHE A 173 41.39 5.20 0.83
N GLN A 174 41.87 4.61 -0.27
CA GLN A 174 43.19 4.91 -0.86
C GLN A 174 43.17 6.09 -1.85
N PHE A 175 42.02 6.75 -2.04
CA PHE A 175 41.84 7.90 -2.92
C PHE A 175 41.57 9.18 -2.14
#